data_AF-A0A0J7YW92-F1
#
_entry.id   AF-A0A0J7YW92-F1
#
_cell.length_a   1.000
_cell.length_b   1.000
_cell.length_c   1.000
_cell.angle_alpha   90.00
_cell.angle_beta   90.00
_cell.angle_gamma   90.00
#
_symmetry.space_group_name_H-M   'P 1'
#
loop_
_entity.id
_entity.type
_entity.pdbx_description
1 polymer ?
#
loop_
_entity_poly.entity_id
_entity_poly.type
_entity_poly.pdbx_seq_one_letter_code
_entity_poly.pdbx_strand_id
1 'polypeptide(L)'
;MNDPPHDPSHPSQDWTLTKVAGGNGDRYIIRNRNSLKCIAMPGATTDNGAQAVQWPCDGGSEQVWIRDSWQRLRNLNSDKCLAIPGSSSDNGAKVIQWTCSDSGDQRWNWINL
;
A
#
# COMPACT_ATOMS: atom_id res chain seq x y z
N MET A 1 -6.60 22.99 -2.41
CA MET A 1 -7.69 22.29 -3.12
C MET A 1 -7.94 21.02 -2.35
N ASN A 2 -9.14 20.85 -1.82
CA ASN A 2 -9.52 19.66 -1.08
C ASN A 2 -10.18 18.74 -2.10
N ASP A 3 -9.47 17.68 -2.52
CA ASP A 3 -10.08 16.65 -3.36
C ASP A 3 -11.22 15.98 -2.58
N PRO A 4 -12.37 15.69 -3.21
CA PRO A 4 -13.42 14.92 -2.59
C PRO A 4 -12.89 13.51 -2.25
N PRO A 5 -13.50 12.82 -1.26
CA PRO A 5 -12.94 11.60 -0.68
C PRO A 5 -12.61 10.50 -1.69
N HIS A 6 -13.25 10.42 -2.86
CA HIS A 6 -12.81 9.60 -3.99
C HIS A 6 -13.32 10.25 -5.28
N ASP A 7 -12.43 10.54 -6.23
CA ASP A 7 -12.80 10.99 -7.57
C ASP A 7 -12.12 10.12 -8.63
N PRO A 8 -12.87 9.24 -9.32
CA PRO A 8 -12.34 8.40 -10.39
C PRO A 8 -11.71 9.17 -11.56
N SER A 9 -11.97 10.48 -11.69
CA SER A 9 -11.35 11.36 -12.67
C SER A 9 -9.90 11.71 -12.34
N HIS A 10 -9.42 11.37 -11.13
CA HIS A 10 -8.03 11.48 -10.69
C HIS A 10 -7.36 10.09 -10.62
N PRO A 11 -7.04 9.44 -11.77
CA PRO A 11 -6.60 8.04 -11.81
C PRO A 11 -5.24 7.80 -11.14
N SER A 12 -4.50 8.85 -10.79
CA SER A 12 -3.25 8.76 -10.02
C SER A 12 -3.47 8.43 -8.54
N GLN A 13 -4.67 8.67 -8.01
CA GLN A 13 -5.08 8.31 -6.65
C GLN A 13 -6.11 7.18 -6.62
N ASP A 14 -6.46 6.62 -7.77
CA ASP A 14 -7.35 5.47 -7.90
C ASP A 14 -6.53 4.18 -8.07
N TRP A 15 -6.87 3.18 -7.28
CA TRP A 15 -6.10 1.95 -7.13
C TRP A 15 -7.04 0.74 -7.16
N THR A 16 -6.55 -0.37 -7.73
CA THR A 16 -7.27 -1.65 -7.72
C THR A 16 -6.60 -2.66 -6.80
N LEU A 17 -7.39 -3.35 -5.97
CA LEU A 17 -6.97 -4.56 -5.25
C LEU A 17 -7.24 -5.79 -6.12
N THR A 18 -6.19 -6.49 -6.52
CA THR A 18 -6.31 -7.79 -7.17
C THR A 18 -5.90 -8.88 -6.20
N LYS A 19 -6.84 -9.76 -5.85
CA LYS A 19 -6.58 -10.88 -4.94
C LYS A 19 -5.57 -11.85 -5.55
N VAL A 20 -4.56 -12.24 -4.78
CA VAL A 20 -3.53 -13.21 -5.18
C VAL A 20 -3.89 -14.57 -4.56
N ALA A 21 -3.82 -15.64 -5.37
CA ALA A 21 -4.07 -16.99 -4.90
C ALA A 21 -2.88 -17.54 -4.07
N GLY A 22 -3.17 -18.40 -3.10
CA GLY A 22 -2.18 -19.16 -2.35
C GLY A 22 -1.85 -18.63 -0.95
N GLY A 23 -1.72 -19.55 0.00
CA GLY A 23 -1.38 -19.33 1.42
C GLY A 23 -2.53 -18.82 2.30
N ASN A 24 -2.24 -18.59 3.58
CA ASN A 24 -3.24 -18.10 4.55
C ASN A 24 -3.41 -16.57 4.43
N GLY A 25 -4.67 -16.10 4.56
CA GLY A 25 -5.04 -14.68 4.60
C GLY A 25 -5.40 -14.05 3.26
N ASP A 26 -6.01 -12.86 3.30
CA ASP A 26 -6.34 -12.10 2.12
C ASP A 26 -5.12 -11.33 1.61
N ARG A 27 -4.58 -11.78 0.46
CA ARG A 27 -3.38 -11.23 -0.19
C ARG A 27 -3.75 -10.48 -1.44
N TYR A 28 -3.10 -9.35 -1.66
CA TYR A 28 -3.41 -8.46 -2.76
C TYR A 28 -2.16 -7.93 -3.45
N ILE A 29 -2.27 -7.79 -4.77
CA ILE A 29 -1.48 -6.82 -5.52
C ILE A 29 -2.31 -5.53 -5.61
N ILE A 30 -1.67 -4.40 -5.33
CA ILE A 30 -2.31 -3.07 -5.33
C ILE A 30 -1.76 -2.28 -6.51
N ARG A 31 -2.59 -2.04 -7.52
CA ARG A 31 -2.18 -1.45 -8.81
C ARG A 31 -2.81 -0.08 -9.02
N ASN A 32 -1.99 0.90 -9.40
CA ASN A 32 -2.46 2.23 -9.75
C ASN A 32 -3.22 2.20 -11.08
N ARG A 33 -4.37 2.86 -11.19
CA ARG A 33 -5.14 2.88 -12.43
C ARG A 33 -4.54 3.77 -13.51
N ASN A 34 -3.79 4.80 -13.17
CA ASN A 34 -3.10 5.65 -14.14
C ASN A 34 -1.84 4.97 -14.71
N SER A 35 -0.91 4.55 -13.85
CA SER A 35 0.39 4.03 -14.29
C SER A 35 0.39 2.54 -14.64
N LEU A 36 -0.63 1.80 -14.21
CA LEU A 36 -0.72 0.33 -14.27
C LEU A 36 0.39 -0.41 -13.50
N LYS A 37 1.17 0.31 -12.68
CA LYS A 37 2.22 -0.23 -11.82
C LYS A 37 1.68 -0.56 -10.43
N CYS A 38 2.39 -1.45 -9.75
CA CYS A 38 2.03 -1.97 -8.44
C CYS A 38 2.82 -1.28 -7.33
N ILE A 39 2.20 -1.17 -6.15
CA ILE A 39 2.90 -0.75 -4.93
C ILE A 39 3.90 -1.84 -4.55
N ALA A 40 5.17 -1.48 -4.45
CA ALA A 40 6.26 -2.39 -4.15
C ALA A 40 7.25 -1.79 -3.14
N MET A 41 7.93 -2.65 -2.37
CA MET A 41 9.14 -2.24 -1.66
C MET A 41 10.36 -2.37 -2.60
N PRO A 42 11.13 -1.28 -2.84
CA PRO A 42 12.19 -1.29 -3.83
C PRO A 42 13.29 -2.29 -3.46
N GLY A 43 13.70 -3.13 -4.41
CA GLY A 43 14.73 -4.15 -4.20
C GLY A 43 14.40 -5.16 -3.08
N ALA A 44 13.11 -5.35 -2.77
CA ALA A 44 12.65 -6.20 -1.67
C ALA A 44 13.29 -5.87 -0.30
N THR A 45 13.64 -4.60 -0.06
CA THR A 45 14.20 -4.18 1.24
C THR A 45 13.22 -4.48 2.38
N THR A 46 13.78 -4.79 3.55
CA THR A 46 13.04 -4.96 4.81
C THR A 46 13.28 -3.82 5.79
N ASP A 47 13.93 -2.73 5.37
CA ASP A 47 14.28 -1.62 6.25
C ASP A 47 13.07 -0.77 6.61
N ASN A 48 12.97 -0.40 7.89
CA ASN A 48 12.05 0.62 8.36
C ASN A 48 12.38 1.97 7.68
N GLY A 49 11.37 2.68 7.21
CA GLY A 49 11.53 4.01 6.59
C GLY A 49 11.80 3.97 5.10
N ALA A 50 11.98 2.79 4.51
CA ALA A 50 12.06 2.66 3.06
C ALA A 50 10.76 3.12 2.41
N GLN A 51 10.87 4.02 1.42
CA GLN A 51 9.73 4.54 0.68
C GLN A 51 9.20 3.48 -0.29
N ALA A 52 7.88 3.25 -0.28
CA ALA A 52 7.22 2.40 -1.26
C ALA A 52 7.23 3.06 -2.64
N VAL A 53 7.33 2.26 -3.69
CA VAL A 53 7.41 2.72 -5.09
C VAL A 53 6.30 2.13 -5.94
N GLN A 54 6.10 2.73 -7.12
CA GLN A 54 5.31 2.12 -8.19
C GLN A 54 6.26 1.39 -9.14
N TRP A 55 6.14 0.06 -9.23
CA TRP A 55 6.99 -0.80 -10.06
C TRP A 55 6.15 -1.68 -11.01
N PRO A 56 6.67 -2.07 -12.20
CA PRO A 56 5.99 -3.05 -13.04
C PRO A 56 5.53 -4.27 -12.22
N CYS A 57 4.27 -4.64 -12.41
CA CYS A 57 3.67 -5.73 -11.66
C CYS A 57 4.25 -7.07 -12.13
N ASP A 58 5.02 -7.75 -11.27
CA ASP A 58 5.65 -9.04 -11.56
C ASP A 58 5.22 -10.15 -10.58
N GLY A 59 4.49 -9.79 -9.52
CA GLY A 59 4.01 -10.73 -8.51
C GLY A 59 5.05 -11.16 -7.49
N GLY A 60 6.21 -10.49 -7.45
CA GLY A 60 7.21 -10.65 -6.40
C GLY A 60 6.63 -10.41 -5.01
N SER A 61 7.19 -11.07 -3.99
CA SER A 61 6.69 -10.98 -2.60
C SER A 61 6.72 -9.56 -2.04
N GLU A 62 7.62 -8.70 -2.53
CA GLU A 62 7.71 -7.29 -2.21
C GLU A 62 6.56 -6.44 -2.78
N GLN A 63 5.78 -6.99 -3.71
CA GLN A 63 4.58 -6.38 -4.30
C GLN A 63 3.26 -6.93 -3.73
N VAL A 64 3.34 -7.99 -2.91
CA VAL A 64 2.17 -8.64 -2.33
C VAL A 64 1.92 -8.13 -0.93
N TRP A 65 0.69 -7.68 -0.68
CA TRP A 65 0.26 -7.09 0.57
C TRP A 65 -0.84 -7.93 1.21
N ILE A 66 -0.60 -8.41 2.42
CA ILE A 66 -1.57 -9.10 3.27
C ILE A 66 -2.41 -8.03 3.96
N ARG A 67 -3.73 -8.06 3.73
CA ARG A 67 -4.68 -7.24 4.48
C ARG A 67 -5.06 -7.99 5.75
N ASP A 68 -4.68 -7.47 6.90
CA ASP A 68 -5.03 -8.08 8.19
C ASP A 68 -6.38 -7.57 8.73
N SER A 69 -6.82 -8.14 9.87
CA SER A 69 -8.10 -7.77 10.50
C SER A 69 -8.15 -6.33 11.02
N TRP A 70 -7.02 -5.62 11.04
CA TRP A 70 -6.90 -4.23 11.48
C TRP A 70 -6.86 -3.25 10.31
N GLN A 71 -7.11 -3.74 9.09
CA GLN A 71 -6.99 -2.97 7.84
C GLN A 71 -5.56 -2.48 7.56
N ARG A 72 -4.55 -3.15 8.11
CA ARG A 72 -3.16 -2.86 7.76
C ARG A 72 -2.76 -3.66 6.53
N LEU A 73 -1.88 -3.08 5.73
CA LEU A 73 -1.28 -3.73 4.57
C LEU A 73 0.13 -4.18 4.94
N ARG A 74 0.28 -5.46 5.28
CA ARG A 74 1.57 -6.09 5.60
C ARG A 74 2.24 -6.61 4.34
N ASN A 75 3.45 -6.16 4.07
CA ASN A 75 4.24 -6.66 2.96
C ASN A 75 4.59 -8.14 3.18
N LEU A 76 4.36 -8.99 2.18
CA LEU A 76 4.58 -10.43 2.29
C LEU A 76 6.08 -10.77 2.50
N ASN A 77 7.00 -9.96 1.95
CA ASN A 77 8.44 -10.18 2.07
C ASN A 77 9.01 -9.74 3.43
N SER A 78 8.67 -8.54 3.90
CA SER A 78 9.30 -7.93 5.09
C SER A 78 8.53 -8.12 6.39
N ASP A 79 7.27 -8.53 6.30
CA ASP A 79 6.29 -8.54 7.40
C ASP A 79 5.99 -7.15 8.02
N LYS A 80 6.35 -6.07 7.31
CA LYS A 80 6.16 -4.69 7.74
C LYS A 80 4.92 -4.06 7.12
N CYS A 81 4.36 -3.08 7.81
CA CYS A 81 3.13 -2.41 7.42
C CYS A 81 3.44 -1.20 6.52
N LEU A 82 2.61 -1.00 5.49
CA LEU A 82 2.55 0.25 4.75
C LEU A 82 2.07 1.38 5.69
N ALA A 83 2.81 2.48 5.76
CA ALA A 83 2.63 3.51 6.79
C ALA A 83 2.84 4.93 6.27
N ILE A 84 2.20 5.90 6.92
CA ILE A 84 2.48 7.32 6.78
C ILE A 84 3.41 7.78 7.91
N PRO A 85 4.65 8.23 7.63
CA PRO A 85 5.63 8.56 8.67
C PRO A 85 5.13 9.70 9.55
N GLY A 86 5.19 9.48 10.87
CA GLY A 86 4.81 10.47 11.88
C GLY A 86 3.33 10.86 11.84
N SER A 87 2.46 10.05 11.24
CA SER A 87 1.04 10.36 11.05
C SER A 87 0.79 11.69 10.32
N SER A 88 1.71 12.10 9.44
CA SER A 88 1.62 13.37 8.72
C SER A 88 0.32 13.45 7.89
N SER A 89 -0.34 14.60 7.96
CA SER A 89 -1.47 14.96 7.10
C SER A 89 -1.05 15.88 5.95
N ASP A 90 0.25 16.10 5.76
CA ASP A 90 0.76 17.05 4.78
C ASP A 90 0.69 16.46 3.37
N ASN A 91 0.36 17.33 2.40
CA ASN A 91 0.42 16.96 0.99
C ASN A 91 1.83 16.53 0.60
N GLY A 92 1.95 15.38 -0.08
CA GLY A 92 3.23 14.82 -0.49
C GLY A 92 3.93 14.00 0.60
N ALA A 93 3.28 13.75 1.75
CA ALA A 93 3.75 12.76 2.71
C ALA A 93 4.02 11.43 1.98
N LYS A 94 5.25 10.93 2.14
CA LYS A 94 5.70 9.72 1.47
C LYS A 94 5.15 8.50 2.20
N VAL A 95 4.65 7.52 1.46
CA VAL A 95 4.30 6.23 2.03
C VAL A 95 5.56 5.38 2.19
N ILE A 96 5.76 4.81 3.38
CA ILE A 96 6.91 3.98 3.74
C ILE A 96 6.47 2.58 4.18
N GLN A 97 7.42 1.67 4.38
CA GLN A 97 7.20 0.54 5.27
C GLN A 97 7.71 0.84 6.68
N TRP A 98 7.00 0.35 7.68
CA TRP A 98 7.42 0.43 9.07
C TRP A 98 6.97 -0.81 9.84
N THR A 99 7.62 -1.06 10.97
CA THR A 99 7.21 -2.13 11.88
C THR A 99 5.74 -1.93 12.28
N CYS A 100 4.96 -3.00 12.16
CA CYS A 100 3.53 -2.94 12.41
C CYS A 100 3.25 -2.56 13.87
N SER A 101 2.29 -1.68 14.08
CA SER A 101 1.81 -1.23 15.38
C SER A 101 0.30 -1.02 15.34
N ASP A 102 -0.25 -0.55 16.45
CA ASP A 102 -1.69 -0.27 16.59
C ASP A 102 -2.07 1.14 16.13
N SER A 103 -1.08 1.93 15.71
CA SER A 103 -1.21 3.31 15.28
C SER A 103 -2.09 3.46 14.02
N GLY A 104 -2.79 4.59 13.94
CA GLY A 104 -3.72 4.89 12.85
C GLY A 104 -3.05 5.12 11.50
N ASP A 105 -1.79 5.54 11.48
CA ASP A 105 -0.97 5.80 10.29
C ASP A 105 -0.64 4.55 9.46
N GLN A 106 -1.05 3.36 9.93
CA GLN A 106 -0.85 2.08 9.24
C GLN A 106 -2.17 1.44 8.78
N ARG A 107 -3.32 2.11 8.98
CA ARG A 107 -4.65 1.59 8.65
C ARG A 107 -5.14 2.22 7.35
N TRP A 108 -5.51 1.37 6.39
CA TRP A 108 -5.91 1.79 5.05
C TRP A 108 -7.34 1.35 4.77
N ASN A 109 -8.24 2.33 4.68
CA ASN A 109 -9.61 2.09 4.24
C ASN A 109 -9.67 2.22 2.73
N TRP A 110 -10.06 1.14 2.06
CA TRP A 110 -10.42 1.21 0.66
C TRP A 110 -11.81 1.81 0.52
N ILE A 111 -11.90 2.88 -0.23
CA ILE A 111 -13.16 3.56 -0.52
C ILE A 111 -13.59 3.20 -1.93
N ASN A 112 -14.82 2.73 -2.07
CA ASN A 112 -15.49 2.52 -3.34
C ASN A 112 -16.68 3.47 -3.33
N LEU A 113 -16.53 4.66 -3.89
CA LEU A 113 -17.66 5.54 -4.24
C LEU A 113 -17.96 5.38 -5.73
#